data_AF-A0A0X8X1B2-F1
#
_entry.id   AF-A0A0X8X1B2-F1
#
_cell.length_a   1.000
_cell.length_b   1.000
_cell.length_c   1.000
_cell.angle_alpha   90.00
_cell.angle_beta   90.00
_cell.angle_gamma   90.00
#
_symmetry.space_group_name_H-M   'P 1'
#
loop_
_entity.id
_entity.type
_entity.pdbx_description
1 polymer ?
#
loop_
_entity_poly.entity_id
_entity_poly.type
_entity_poly.pdbx_seq_one_letter_code
_entity_poly.pdbx_strand_id
1 'polypeptide(L)'
;MLVTVGCSPKLTQRYEKLLPPVANDNSDVTNDIEIYAAARDVPGAVVVNQYNLTDHGQAAYINALSALKPKDADALQANLFPDISGLDKGPSSIDNTTFTKRLLFTVLSHTPYEADRITKLSIRVHLDPKVTNVKVLTFDKITTEYQTVDLGSISQTGALNLGATANYGVAGKITTGTAGGTTSTTVTSPDGSSVVTGLPSTTTGSELDPSFGAGLSASYSNSTTQSVNLKNRYIALTGYIKDDVLTFDEESITGVNLTGNILSDIKFKITDKSDTYTYSVSNLTTDGKPTDPDKIKVKIVPVYEPGIKGPLTMTVDYDITVRHVMNEDGRKTISESDDEIAYYTISQKSTAVDLTLENRDDLAVKKWFIGNGANALKVTDLVTLDSGIMYFTSYDNCLAFFRWLKKVKFDPKVGLLSGDYQFVPTTGTLTDLISKQTIEKN
;
A
#
# COMPACT_ATOMS: atom_id res chain seq x y z
N MET A 1 14.91 15.90 62.25
CA MET A 1 15.56 15.58 60.96
C MET A 1 15.16 14.15 60.63
N LEU A 2 14.12 13.97 59.81
CA LEU A 2 13.62 12.64 59.42
C LEU A 2 14.39 12.19 58.18
N VAL A 3 15.15 11.10 58.29
CA VAL A 3 15.83 10.47 57.15
C VAL A 3 14.86 9.45 56.56
N THR A 4 14.20 9.81 55.46
CA THR A 4 13.42 8.85 54.67
C THR A 4 14.37 7.96 53.89
N VAL A 5 14.50 6.71 54.33
CA VAL A 5 15.23 5.65 53.59
C VAL A 5 14.33 5.23 52.43
N GLY A 6 14.51 5.86 51.27
CA GLY A 6 13.81 5.46 50.06
C GLY A 6 14.33 4.10 49.60
N CYS A 7 13.49 3.06 49.67
CA CYS A 7 13.73 1.83 48.93
C CYS A 7 13.73 2.18 47.44
N SER A 8 14.92 2.27 46.84
CA SER A 8 15.04 2.30 45.38
C SER A 8 14.32 1.06 44.85
N PRO A 9 13.33 1.21 43.96
CA PRO A 9 12.65 0.06 43.39
C PRO A 9 13.70 -0.83 42.73
N LYS A 10 13.78 -2.10 43.16
CA LYS A 10 14.56 -3.10 42.42
C LYS A 10 13.94 -3.16 41.04
N LEU A 11 14.65 -2.64 40.04
CA LEU A 11 14.36 -2.92 38.64
C LEU A 11 14.31 -4.44 38.51
N THR A 12 13.13 -4.96 38.18
CA THR A 12 12.95 -6.38 37.90
C THR A 12 13.73 -6.65 36.63
N GLN A 13 14.95 -7.18 36.79
CA GLN A 13 15.73 -7.63 35.65
C GLN A 13 14.96 -8.77 35.00
N ARG A 14 14.81 -8.69 33.68
CA ARG A 14 14.00 -9.64 32.92
C ARG A 14 14.69 -10.99 32.73
N TYR A 15 16.00 -11.02 32.91
CA TYR A 15 16.91 -12.14 32.71
C TYR A 15 17.94 -12.15 33.83
N GLU A 16 18.46 -13.32 34.15
CA GLU A 16 19.48 -13.50 35.19
C GLU A 16 20.78 -12.77 34.81
N LYS A 17 21.14 -12.80 33.52
CA LYS A 17 22.39 -12.21 33.04
C LYS A 17 22.32 -11.84 31.56
N LEU A 18 22.77 -10.63 31.26
CA LEU A 18 23.04 -10.18 29.90
C LEU A 18 24.53 -10.28 29.61
N LEU A 19 24.91 -11.11 28.67
CA LEU A 19 26.29 -11.19 28.20
C LEU A 19 26.60 -9.99 27.28
N PRO A 20 27.85 -9.53 27.25
CA PRO A 20 28.26 -8.50 26.29
C PRO A 20 27.99 -8.99 24.86
N PRO A 21 27.67 -8.07 23.92
CA PRO A 21 27.49 -8.43 22.52
C PRO A 21 28.75 -9.13 21.98
N VAL A 22 28.55 -10.23 21.27
CA VAL A 22 29.66 -10.99 20.67
C VAL A 22 29.76 -10.59 19.20
N ALA A 23 30.93 -10.07 18.80
CA ALA A 23 31.16 -9.70 17.41
C ALA A 23 31.54 -10.93 16.58
N ASN A 24 30.74 -11.27 15.57
CA ASN A 24 31.07 -12.08 14.38
C ASN A 24 31.70 -13.49 14.54
N ASP A 25 31.76 -14.10 15.73
CA ASP A 25 32.55 -15.34 15.92
C ASP A 25 31.74 -16.63 16.09
N ASN A 26 30.41 -16.61 15.88
CA ASN A 26 29.60 -17.82 16.02
C ASN A 26 28.84 -18.13 14.73
N SER A 27 29.54 -18.73 13.75
CA SER A 27 29.01 -19.11 12.44
C SER A 27 27.72 -19.91 12.53
N ASP A 28 27.55 -20.69 13.59
CA ASP A 28 26.43 -21.61 13.74
C ASP A 28 25.09 -20.91 13.97
N VAL A 29 25.07 -19.77 14.65
CA VAL A 29 23.83 -19.00 14.86
C VAL A 29 23.53 -18.09 13.66
N THR A 30 24.57 -17.69 12.93
CA THR A 30 24.47 -16.65 11.89
C THR A 30 24.23 -17.21 10.50
N ASN A 31 24.64 -18.45 10.22
CA ASN A 31 24.41 -19.10 8.93
C ASN A 31 22.95 -19.55 8.71
N ASP A 32 22.13 -19.46 9.76
CA ASP A 32 20.75 -19.95 9.76
C ASP A 32 19.73 -18.86 9.39
N ILE A 33 20.16 -17.67 8.99
CA ILE A 33 19.25 -16.58 8.63
C ILE A 33 19.43 -16.23 7.16
N GLU A 34 18.32 -16.26 6.43
CA GLU A 34 18.30 -15.98 5.00
C GLU A 34 17.31 -14.85 4.71
N ILE A 35 17.74 -13.88 3.89
CA ILE A 35 16.85 -12.84 3.38
C ILE A 35 16.80 -12.94 1.86
N TYR A 36 15.60 -13.16 1.35
CA TYR A 36 15.30 -13.11 -0.08
C TYR A 36 14.67 -11.78 -0.43
N ALA A 37 15.03 -11.23 -1.59
CA ALA A 37 14.45 -10.00 -2.10
C ALA A 37 13.87 -10.22 -3.51
N ALA A 38 12.69 -9.64 -3.76
CA ALA A 38 12.05 -9.64 -5.07
C ALA A 38 11.38 -8.30 -5.34
N ALA A 39 11.35 -7.89 -6.62
CA ALA A 39 10.67 -6.71 -7.11
C ALA A 39 9.55 -7.17 -8.05
N ARG A 40 8.39 -6.53 -7.94
CA ARG A 40 7.23 -6.78 -8.81
C ARG A 40 6.55 -5.48 -9.17
N ASP A 41 5.80 -5.50 -10.27
CA ASP A 41 4.87 -4.42 -10.56
C ASP A 41 3.80 -4.35 -9.49
N VAL A 42 3.48 -3.13 -9.06
CA VAL A 42 2.27 -2.90 -8.27
C VAL A 42 1.09 -3.19 -9.19
N PRO A 43 0.13 -4.05 -8.80
CA PRO A 43 -1.08 -4.25 -9.58
C PRO A 43 -1.68 -2.89 -9.91
N GLY A 44 -1.70 -2.55 -11.22
CA GLY A 44 -2.22 -1.27 -11.66
C GLY A 44 -3.63 -1.08 -11.14
N ALA A 45 -4.02 0.18 -10.89
CA ALA A 45 -5.42 0.47 -10.64
C ALA A 45 -6.22 -0.15 -11.79
N VAL A 46 -7.10 -1.09 -11.44
CA VAL A 46 -7.91 -1.81 -12.41
C VAL A 46 -8.65 -0.75 -13.22
N VAL A 47 -8.28 -0.57 -14.49
CA VAL A 47 -8.91 0.42 -15.35
C VAL A 47 -10.36 -0.02 -15.50
N VAL A 48 -11.26 0.67 -14.80
CA VAL A 48 -12.69 0.41 -14.86
C VAL A 48 -13.17 1.01 -16.19
N ASN A 49 -13.35 0.15 -17.18
CA ASN A 49 -13.99 0.49 -18.44
C ASN A 49 -15.20 -0.44 -18.63
N GLN A 50 -15.98 -0.24 -19.70
CA GLN A 50 -17.17 -1.07 -19.97
C GLN A 50 -16.88 -2.58 -20.09
N TYR A 51 -15.63 -2.97 -20.36
CA TYR A 51 -15.19 -4.38 -20.44
C TYR A 51 -14.68 -4.92 -19.10
N ASN A 52 -14.49 -4.05 -18.11
CA ASN A 52 -13.88 -4.37 -16.83
C ASN A 52 -14.71 -3.76 -15.68
N LEU A 53 -16.02 -3.98 -15.77
CA LEU A 53 -16.99 -3.69 -14.71
C LEU A 53 -17.16 -4.93 -13.84
N THR A 54 -17.49 -4.74 -12.57
CA THR A 54 -17.98 -5.81 -11.69
C THR A 54 -19.25 -6.43 -12.25
N ASP A 55 -19.65 -7.64 -11.83
CA ASP A 55 -20.88 -8.29 -12.29
C ASP A 55 -22.12 -7.37 -12.17
N HIS A 56 -22.24 -6.65 -11.05
CA HIS A 56 -23.29 -5.66 -10.86
C HIS A 56 -23.16 -4.46 -11.80
N GLY A 57 -21.93 -4.00 -12.06
CA GLY A 57 -21.65 -2.95 -13.04
C GLY A 57 -21.99 -3.37 -14.48
N GLN A 58 -21.66 -4.60 -14.88
CA GLN A 58 -22.02 -5.17 -16.18
C GLN A 58 -23.54 -5.27 -16.32
N ALA A 59 -24.24 -5.78 -15.31
CA ALA A 59 -25.71 -5.85 -15.31
C ALA A 59 -26.34 -4.46 -15.44
N ALA A 60 -25.84 -3.47 -14.71
CA ALA A 60 -26.31 -2.09 -14.81
C ALA A 60 -26.05 -1.50 -16.21
N TYR A 61 -24.88 -1.77 -16.81
CA TYR A 61 -24.54 -1.31 -18.16
C TYR A 61 -25.43 -1.96 -19.23
N ILE A 62 -25.67 -3.27 -19.15
CA ILE A 62 -26.57 -3.98 -20.06
C ILE A 62 -28.00 -3.45 -19.93
N ASN A 63 -28.48 -3.21 -18.71
CA ASN A 63 -29.81 -2.64 -18.49
C ASN A 63 -29.92 -1.24 -19.08
N ALA A 64 -28.91 -0.39 -18.91
CA ALA A 64 -28.85 0.94 -19.52
C ALA A 64 -28.87 0.86 -21.06
N LEU A 65 -28.09 -0.05 -21.66
CA LEU A 65 -28.11 -0.29 -23.11
C LEU A 65 -29.48 -0.78 -23.61
N SER A 66 -30.11 -1.71 -22.89
CA SER A 66 -31.43 -2.25 -23.26
C SER A 66 -32.51 -1.17 -23.23
N ALA A 67 -32.41 -0.22 -22.29
CA ALA A 67 -33.35 0.89 -22.16
C ALA A 67 -33.29 1.87 -23.35
N LEU A 68 -32.16 1.95 -24.05
CA LEU A 68 -32.00 2.78 -25.26
C LEU A 68 -32.79 2.21 -26.46
N LYS A 69 -33.22 0.95 -26.42
CA LYS A 69 -34.00 0.26 -27.47
C LYS A 69 -33.42 0.50 -28.88
N PRO A 70 -32.15 0.13 -29.13
CA PRO A 70 -31.56 0.26 -30.46
C PRO A 70 -32.40 -0.50 -31.49
N LYS A 71 -32.69 0.17 -32.62
CA LYS A 71 -33.62 -0.35 -33.64
C LYS A 71 -32.98 -1.39 -34.57
N ASP A 72 -31.66 -1.39 -34.66
CA ASP A 72 -30.87 -2.24 -35.53
C ASP A 72 -29.45 -2.46 -34.96
N ALA A 73 -28.67 -3.30 -35.64
CA ALA A 73 -27.31 -3.64 -35.24
C ALA A 73 -26.38 -2.42 -35.23
N ASP A 74 -26.56 -1.47 -36.15
CA ASP A 74 -25.74 -0.26 -36.24
C ASP A 74 -26.02 0.68 -35.07
N ALA A 75 -27.29 0.84 -34.68
CA ALA A 75 -27.70 1.60 -33.50
C ALA A 75 -27.20 0.92 -32.21
N LEU A 76 -27.22 -0.40 -32.14
CA LEU A 76 -26.65 -1.12 -30.99
C LEU A 76 -25.13 -0.92 -30.92
N GLN A 77 -24.44 -1.04 -32.04
CA GLN A 77 -23.01 -0.80 -32.12
C GLN A 77 -22.65 0.64 -31.75
N ALA A 78 -23.39 1.64 -32.24
CA ALA A 78 -23.20 3.04 -31.85
C ALA A 78 -23.42 3.28 -30.35
N ASN A 79 -24.27 2.48 -29.69
CA ASN A 79 -24.51 2.59 -28.24
C ASN A 79 -23.52 1.76 -27.39
N LEU A 80 -23.00 0.65 -27.91
CA LEU A 80 -21.93 -0.14 -27.28
C LEU A 80 -20.58 0.60 -27.28
N PHE A 81 -20.37 1.38 -28.33
CA PHE A 81 -19.20 2.22 -28.52
C PHE A 81 -19.68 3.66 -28.69
N PRO A 82 -20.29 4.27 -27.64
CA PRO A 82 -20.74 5.66 -27.74
C PRO A 82 -19.55 6.46 -28.23
N ASP A 83 -19.77 7.22 -29.30
CA ASP A 83 -18.74 7.90 -30.07
C ASP A 83 -17.68 8.45 -29.10
N ILE A 84 -16.51 7.79 -29.10
CA ILE A 84 -15.43 8.01 -28.12
C ILE A 84 -14.91 9.45 -28.20
N SER A 85 -15.37 10.22 -29.20
CA SER A 85 -15.24 11.66 -29.36
C SER A 85 -15.46 12.48 -28.08
N GLY A 86 -16.25 12.01 -27.11
CA GLY A 86 -16.47 12.68 -25.82
C GLY A 86 -15.71 12.12 -24.61
N LEU A 87 -15.22 10.87 -24.67
CA LEU A 87 -14.79 10.12 -23.49
C LEU A 87 -13.29 10.12 -23.24
N ASP A 88 -12.46 10.42 -24.23
CA ASP A 88 -11.02 10.49 -24.02
C ASP A 88 -10.49 11.84 -24.46
N LYS A 89 -10.60 12.83 -23.56
CA LYS A 89 -9.60 13.89 -23.51
C LYS A 89 -8.30 13.22 -23.08
N GLY A 90 -7.71 12.45 -23.99
CA GLY A 90 -6.46 11.73 -23.74
C GLY A 90 -5.47 12.67 -23.05
N PRO A 91 -4.58 12.11 -22.23
CA PRO A 91 -3.82 12.87 -21.26
C PRO A 91 -3.18 14.12 -21.89
N SER A 92 -3.12 15.23 -21.14
CA SER A 92 -2.41 16.44 -21.59
C SER A 92 -0.93 16.19 -21.85
N SER A 93 -0.38 15.18 -21.18
CA SER A 93 1.00 14.70 -21.33
C SER A 93 1.09 13.26 -20.84
N ILE A 94 1.99 12.47 -21.39
CA ILE A 94 2.35 11.15 -20.86
C ILE A 94 3.71 11.25 -20.18
N ASP A 95 3.78 10.85 -18.92
CA ASP A 95 5.00 10.86 -18.14
C ASP A 95 5.34 9.45 -17.64
N ASN A 96 6.31 8.82 -18.30
CA ASN A 96 6.85 7.52 -17.90
C ASN A 96 8.16 7.66 -17.10
N THR A 97 8.52 8.89 -16.67
CA THR A 97 9.69 9.11 -15.82
C THR A 97 9.44 8.72 -14.37
N THR A 98 8.19 8.42 -14.00
CA THR A 98 7.84 7.90 -12.68
C THR A 98 7.20 6.53 -12.80
N PHE A 99 7.61 5.61 -11.93
CA PHE A 99 7.04 4.26 -11.85
C PHE A 99 7.03 3.79 -10.40
N THR A 100 6.24 2.76 -10.11
CA THR A 100 6.12 2.21 -8.75
C THR A 100 6.41 0.71 -8.80
N LYS A 101 7.25 0.21 -7.90
CA LYS A 101 7.55 -1.22 -7.74
C LYS A 101 7.25 -1.66 -6.32
N ARG A 102 6.69 -2.86 -6.19
CA ARG A 102 6.55 -3.56 -4.92
C ARG A 102 7.82 -4.34 -4.63
N LEU A 103 8.50 -3.99 -3.55
CA LEU A 103 9.55 -4.83 -3.00
C LEU A 103 8.97 -5.80 -1.99
N LEU A 104 9.40 -7.05 -2.11
CA LEU A 104 9.14 -8.14 -1.18
C LEU A 104 10.47 -8.58 -0.59
N PHE A 105 10.58 -8.52 0.72
CA PHE A 105 11.65 -9.16 1.47
C PHE A 105 11.06 -10.33 2.25
N THR A 106 11.64 -11.52 2.10
CA THR A 106 11.27 -12.70 2.90
C THR A 106 12.42 -13.02 3.82
N VAL A 107 12.16 -12.94 5.13
CA VAL A 107 13.14 -13.23 6.18
C VAL A 107 12.85 -14.63 6.71
N LEU A 108 13.79 -15.54 6.52
CA LEU A 108 13.75 -16.90 7.05
C LEU A 108 14.74 -17.03 8.19
N SER A 109 14.35 -17.78 9.21
CA SER A 109 15.20 -18.12 10.34
C SER A 109 15.13 -19.63 10.55
N HIS A 110 16.28 -20.27 10.54
CA HIS A 110 16.49 -21.69 10.77
C HIS A 110 17.14 -21.94 12.15
N THR A 111 17.02 -20.98 13.07
CA THR A 111 17.62 -21.09 14.40
C THR A 111 17.16 -22.38 15.08
N PRO A 112 18.07 -23.23 15.57
CA PRO A 112 17.73 -24.55 16.08
C PRO A 112 16.94 -24.53 17.39
N TYR A 113 16.84 -23.37 18.05
CA TYR A 113 16.20 -23.20 19.36
C TYR A 113 15.01 -22.25 19.28
N GLU A 114 13.89 -22.61 19.91
CA GLU A 114 12.64 -21.82 19.86
C GLU A 114 12.75 -20.47 20.58
N ALA A 115 13.61 -20.38 21.60
CA ALA A 115 13.84 -19.15 22.34
C ALA A 115 14.75 -18.15 21.61
N ASP A 116 15.46 -18.62 20.58
CA ASP A 116 16.28 -17.78 19.73
C ASP A 116 15.40 -17.02 18.75
N ARG A 117 15.74 -15.75 18.52
CA ARG A 117 14.94 -14.90 17.66
C ARG A 117 15.72 -13.73 17.11
N ILE A 118 15.32 -13.29 15.93
CA ILE A 118 15.72 -12.01 15.38
C ILE A 118 15.05 -10.92 16.22
N THR A 119 15.86 -10.04 16.79
CA THR A 119 15.41 -8.93 17.64
C THR A 119 15.52 -7.58 16.97
N LYS A 120 16.42 -7.45 15.99
CA LYS A 120 16.52 -6.26 15.15
C LYS A 120 16.81 -6.69 13.72
N LEU A 121 16.20 -6.00 12.78
CA LEU A 121 16.40 -6.17 11.36
C LEU A 121 16.47 -4.77 10.71
N SER A 122 17.54 -4.50 9.99
CA SER A 122 17.74 -3.26 9.23
C SER A 122 18.05 -3.64 7.79
N ILE A 123 17.11 -3.45 6.87
CA ILE A 123 17.30 -3.70 5.43
C ILE A 123 17.61 -2.37 4.74
N ARG A 124 18.69 -2.30 3.98
CA ARG A 124 19.12 -1.13 3.21
C ARG A 124 19.12 -1.45 1.72
N VAL A 125 18.36 -0.70 0.96
CA VAL A 125 18.25 -0.85 -0.49
C VAL A 125 19.07 0.24 -1.16
N HIS A 126 20.02 -0.18 -2.00
CA HIS A 126 20.91 0.70 -2.74
C HIS A 126 20.59 0.60 -4.23
N LEU A 127 20.36 1.73 -4.89
CA LEU A 127 20.29 1.77 -6.35
C LEU A 127 21.68 1.51 -6.95
N ASP A 128 21.76 0.89 -8.15
CA ASP A 128 23.03 0.71 -8.85
C ASP A 128 23.73 2.07 -9.01
N PRO A 129 24.98 2.22 -8.52
CA PRO A 129 25.72 3.48 -8.61
C PRO A 129 25.94 3.97 -10.04
N LYS A 130 25.81 3.11 -11.06
CA LYS A 130 25.85 3.50 -12.48
C LYS A 130 24.61 4.28 -12.91
N VAL A 131 23.52 4.20 -12.14
CA VAL A 131 22.27 4.90 -12.41
C VAL A 131 22.18 6.15 -11.52
N THR A 132 22.78 7.24 -12.00
CA THR A 132 22.83 8.52 -11.25
C THR A 132 21.58 9.38 -11.42
N ASN A 133 20.68 8.99 -12.31
CA ASN A 133 19.49 9.74 -12.71
C ASN A 133 18.20 9.17 -12.11
N VAL A 134 18.26 8.33 -11.07
CA VAL A 134 17.08 7.74 -10.42
C VAL A 134 17.03 8.15 -8.96
N LYS A 135 15.84 8.57 -8.51
CA LYS A 135 15.56 8.96 -7.13
C LYS A 135 14.39 8.18 -6.58
N VAL A 136 14.49 7.80 -5.32
CA VAL A 136 13.33 7.31 -4.55
C VAL A 136 12.52 8.53 -4.12
N LEU A 137 11.26 8.61 -4.55
CA LEU A 137 10.37 9.72 -4.19
C LEU A 137 9.72 9.48 -2.83
N THR A 138 9.02 8.35 -2.75
CA THR A 138 8.20 7.97 -1.60
C THR A 138 8.14 6.46 -1.55
N PHE A 139 7.87 5.91 -0.38
CA PHE A 139 7.38 4.55 -0.21
C PHE A 139 6.02 4.64 0.48
N ASP A 140 5.12 3.75 0.12
CA ASP A 140 3.80 3.62 0.73
C ASP A 140 3.76 2.39 1.65
N LYS A 141 2.67 2.30 2.43
CA LYS A 141 2.30 1.28 3.41
C LYS A 141 3.24 0.08 3.43
N ILE A 142 4.08 0.04 4.46
CA ILE A 142 4.85 -1.14 4.75
C ILE A 142 3.95 -2.14 5.48
N THR A 143 3.76 -3.31 4.88
CA THR A 143 2.98 -4.39 5.49
C THR A 143 3.89 -5.54 5.85
N THR A 144 3.82 -5.94 7.11
CA THR A 144 4.37 -7.20 7.61
C THR A 144 3.21 -8.15 7.90
N GLU A 145 3.49 -9.46 7.91
CA GLU A 145 2.48 -10.50 8.14
C GLU A 145 1.98 -10.55 9.61
N TYR A 146 2.55 -9.73 10.49
CA TYR A 146 2.23 -9.78 11.91
C TYR A 146 0.82 -9.29 12.23
N GLN A 147 0.05 -10.20 12.82
CA GLN A 147 -1.25 -9.92 13.36
C GLN A 147 -1.14 -9.06 14.63
N THR A 148 -2.14 -8.23 14.88
CA THR A 148 -2.28 -7.57 16.18
C THR A 148 -2.60 -8.65 17.21
N VAL A 149 -1.63 -9.01 18.06
CA VAL A 149 -1.87 -9.97 19.15
C VAL A 149 -2.55 -9.22 20.30
N ASP A 150 -3.81 -9.56 20.57
CA ASP A 150 -4.48 -9.17 21.80
C ASP A 150 -3.96 -10.06 22.93
N LEU A 151 -3.13 -9.50 23.81
CA LEU A 151 -2.52 -10.22 24.95
C LEU A 151 -3.52 -10.43 26.10
N GLY A 152 -4.78 -10.03 25.92
CA GLY A 152 -5.82 -10.10 26.94
C GLY A 152 -5.74 -8.94 27.94
N SER A 153 -6.82 -8.78 28.70
CA SER A 153 -6.91 -7.79 29.77
C SER A 153 -6.46 -8.40 31.10
N ILE A 154 -5.44 -7.82 31.74
CA ILE A 154 -5.13 -8.16 33.13
C ILE A 154 -6.05 -7.31 34.02
N SER A 155 -6.92 -7.96 34.79
CA SER A 155 -7.70 -7.31 35.84
C SER A 155 -7.16 -7.73 37.20
N GLN A 156 -6.55 -6.77 37.91
CA GLN A 156 -6.10 -7.00 39.28
C GLN A 156 -7.21 -6.50 40.22
N THR A 157 -7.88 -7.42 40.90
CA THR A 157 -8.87 -7.07 41.93
C THR A 157 -8.21 -7.24 43.29
N GLY A 158 -7.67 -6.16 43.84
CA GLY A 158 -7.17 -6.14 45.22
C GLY A 158 -8.34 -6.01 46.19
N ALA A 159 -8.73 -7.11 46.85
CA ALA A 159 -9.63 -7.06 47.99
C ALA A 159 -8.84 -7.31 49.28
N LEU A 160 -8.67 -6.28 50.11
CA LEU A 160 -8.15 -6.43 51.47
C LEU A 160 -9.32 -6.85 52.38
N ASN A 161 -9.45 -8.15 52.64
CA ASN A 161 -10.47 -8.66 53.56
C ASN A 161 -9.91 -8.74 54.98
N LEU A 162 -10.22 -7.75 55.81
CA LEU A 162 -10.06 -7.85 57.26
C LEU A 162 -11.41 -8.26 57.86
N GLY A 163 -11.57 -9.55 58.18
CA GLY A 163 -12.80 -10.08 58.77
C GLY A 163 -12.84 -9.93 60.28
N ALA A 164 -13.89 -9.30 60.81
CA ALA A 164 -14.35 -9.49 62.18
C ALA A 164 -15.75 -10.09 62.13
N THR A 165 -15.90 -11.29 62.67
CA THR A 165 -17.17 -12.03 62.68
C THR A 165 -18.01 -11.58 63.87
N ALA A 166 -19.19 -11.03 63.61
CA ALA A 166 -20.25 -10.88 64.61
C ALA A 166 -21.48 -11.66 64.14
N ASN A 167 -21.78 -12.74 64.85
CA ASN A 167 -22.99 -13.54 64.66
C ASN A 167 -24.21 -12.75 65.14
N TYR A 168 -25.15 -12.47 64.25
CA TYR A 168 -26.54 -12.23 64.61
C TYR A 168 -27.47 -12.87 63.57
N GLY A 169 -28.32 -13.77 64.04
CA GLY A 169 -29.20 -14.60 63.23
C GLY A 169 -30.39 -13.81 62.68
N VAL A 170 -30.48 -13.76 61.35
CA VAL A 170 -31.73 -13.59 60.62
C VAL A 170 -31.69 -14.56 59.44
N ALA A 171 -32.66 -15.47 59.38
CA ALA A 171 -32.80 -16.44 58.32
C ALA A 171 -33.26 -15.74 57.02
N GLY A 172 -32.29 -15.39 56.17
CA GLY A 172 -32.53 -14.96 54.79
C GLY A 172 -31.40 -15.46 53.92
N LYS A 173 -31.70 -16.37 52.99
CA LYS A 173 -30.72 -16.91 52.04
C LYS A 173 -30.37 -15.80 51.04
N ILE A 174 -29.25 -15.11 51.26
CA ILE A 174 -28.65 -14.22 50.26
C ILE A 174 -27.66 -15.07 49.46
N THR A 175 -27.99 -15.32 48.18
CA THR A 175 -27.05 -15.90 47.22
C THR A 175 -26.29 -14.75 46.57
N THR A 176 -25.07 -14.50 47.03
CA THR A 176 -24.13 -13.58 46.37
C THR A 176 -23.63 -14.22 45.08
N GLY A 177 -24.26 -13.89 43.97
CA GLY A 177 -23.74 -14.15 42.64
C GLY A 177 -22.64 -13.14 42.32
N THR A 178 -21.41 -13.62 42.21
CA THR A 178 -20.30 -12.90 41.58
C THR A 178 -20.55 -12.82 40.07
N ALA A 179 -20.81 -11.64 39.53
CA ALA A 179 -20.53 -11.33 38.12
C ALA A 179 -20.63 -9.83 37.85
N GLY A 180 -19.52 -9.24 37.42
CA GLY A 180 -19.50 -7.94 36.76
C GLY A 180 -20.18 -8.05 35.41
N GLY A 181 -21.35 -7.44 35.30
CA GLY A 181 -22.09 -7.23 34.07
C GLY A 181 -23.11 -6.15 34.34
N THR A 182 -23.08 -5.06 33.58
CA THR A 182 -24.02 -3.94 33.70
C THR A 182 -25.44 -4.47 33.60
N THR A 183 -26.10 -4.64 34.74
CA THR A 183 -27.45 -5.20 34.83
C THR A 183 -28.41 -4.03 34.97
N SER A 184 -29.16 -3.72 33.91
CA SER A 184 -30.35 -2.87 34.02
C SER A 184 -31.38 -3.62 34.86
N THR A 185 -31.69 -3.12 36.05
CA THR A 185 -32.71 -3.72 36.92
C THR A 185 -34.08 -3.23 36.47
N THR A 186 -34.93 -4.14 35.97
CA THR A 186 -36.36 -3.84 35.79
C THR A 186 -37.08 -4.37 37.03
N VAL A 187 -37.66 -3.46 37.83
CA VAL A 187 -38.55 -3.85 38.92
C VAL A 187 -39.96 -3.93 38.36
N THR A 188 -40.56 -5.12 38.40
CA THR A 188 -41.98 -5.31 38.07
C THR A 188 -42.77 -5.34 39.37
N SER A 189 -43.70 -4.39 39.53
CA SER A 189 -44.68 -4.37 40.62
C SER A 189 -45.78 -5.42 40.35
N PRO A 190 -46.50 -5.94 41.38
CA PRO A 190 -47.56 -6.94 41.21
C PRO A 190 -48.74 -6.53 40.32
N ASP A 191 -48.82 -5.27 39.90
CA ASP A 191 -49.84 -4.70 39.00
C ASP A 191 -49.38 -4.56 37.54
N GLY A 192 -48.18 -5.04 37.19
CA GLY A 192 -47.74 -5.20 35.80
C GLY A 192 -47.23 -3.93 35.11
N SER A 193 -47.00 -2.83 35.82
CA SER A 193 -46.35 -1.64 35.26
C SER A 193 -44.83 -1.72 35.42
N SER A 194 -44.09 -1.44 34.34
CA SER A 194 -42.63 -1.43 34.30
C SER A 194 -42.11 0.01 34.13
N VAL A 195 -41.37 0.51 35.11
CA VAL A 195 -40.70 1.82 35.04
C VAL A 195 -39.19 1.61 34.88
N VAL A 196 -38.62 2.14 33.80
CA VAL A 196 -37.17 2.17 33.56
C VAL A 196 -36.65 3.53 33.99
N THR A 197 -35.98 3.60 35.15
CA THR A 197 -35.31 4.82 35.61
C THR A 197 -33.83 4.78 35.19
N GLY A 198 -33.49 5.44 34.09
CA GLY A 198 -32.11 5.79 33.76
C GLY A 198 -31.84 7.23 34.17
N LEU A 199 -30.99 7.45 35.17
CA LEU A 199 -30.51 8.79 35.51
C LEU A 199 -28.97 8.83 35.53
N PRO A 200 -28.32 9.80 34.86
CA PRO A 200 -26.87 9.96 34.90
C PRO A 200 -26.44 10.66 36.19
N SER A 201 -25.40 10.13 36.85
CA SER A 201 -24.88 10.70 38.08
C SER A 201 -24.03 11.95 37.82
N THR A 202 -24.42 13.08 38.39
CA THR A 202 -23.50 14.18 38.72
C THR A 202 -23.79 14.60 40.16
N THR A 203 -22.79 14.46 41.03
CA THR A 203 -22.88 14.80 42.46
C THR A 203 -22.05 16.05 42.75
N THR A 204 -22.65 17.06 43.38
CA THR A 204 -21.95 17.96 44.32
C THR A 204 -22.96 18.56 45.33
N GLY A 205 -22.81 18.20 46.62
CA GLY A 205 -22.90 19.13 47.75
C GLY A 205 -24.20 19.27 48.56
N SER A 206 -24.17 18.74 49.80
CA SER A 206 -24.80 19.23 51.07
C SER A 206 -26.35 19.20 51.18
N GLU A 207 -27.03 18.87 52.29
CA GLU A 207 -26.74 18.87 53.74
C GLU A 207 -27.45 17.70 54.46
N LEU A 208 -26.98 17.39 55.68
CA LEU A 208 -27.44 16.33 56.59
C LEU A 208 -28.46 16.89 57.61
N ASP A 209 -29.46 16.08 57.97
CA ASP A 209 -30.26 16.20 59.21
C ASP A 209 -30.21 14.85 59.97
N PRO A 210 -29.84 14.78 61.27
CA PRO A 210 -29.68 13.52 61.98
C PRO A 210 -30.83 13.26 62.99
N SER A 211 -31.46 12.08 62.89
CA SER A 211 -32.06 11.44 64.07
C SER A 211 -31.94 9.91 64.01
N PHE A 212 -31.27 9.37 65.05
CA PHE A 212 -31.40 8.05 65.71
C PHE A 212 -31.94 6.85 64.91
N GLY A 213 -31.29 5.69 64.83
CA GLY A 213 -30.15 5.13 65.55
C GLY A 213 -30.21 3.60 65.48
N ALA A 214 -29.18 2.96 64.91
CA ALA A 214 -28.82 1.55 65.05
C ALA A 214 -27.53 1.33 64.24
N GLY A 215 -26.57 0.61 64.82
CA GLY A 215 -25.16 0.65 64.42
C GLY A 215 -24.90 0.38 62.95
N LEU A 216 -24.47 1.41 62.24
CA LEU A 216 -24.05 1.34 60.85
C LEU A 216 -22.56 1.75 60.80
N SER A 217 -21.66 0.79 60.89
CA SER A 217 -20.25 1.03 60.58
C SER A 217 -20.12 1.11 59.06
N ALA A 218 -20.14 2.33 58.52
CA ALA A 218 -19.90 2.59 57.11
C ALA A 218 -18.43 2.27 56.78
N SER A 219 -18.19 1.10 56.19
CA SER A 219 -16.91 0.79 55.58
C SER A 219 -16.86 1.38 54.17
N TYR A 220 -16.00 2.37 53.99
CA TYR A 220 -15.70 2.97 52.69
C TYR A 220 -14.94 1.95 51.84
N SER A 221 -15.61 1.29 50.88
CA SER A 221 -14.95 0.42 49.91
C SER A 221 -14.61 1.22 48.66
N ASN A 222 -13.38 1.73 48.55
CA ASN A 222 -12.83 2.13 47.25
C ASN A 222 -12.33 0.87 46.56
N SER A 223 -13.17 0.22 45.75
CA SER A 223 -12.71 -0.77 44.80
C SER A 223 -12.23 -0.05 43.54
N THR A 224 -10.92 0.15 43.41
CA THR A 224 -10.34 0.69 42.19
C THR A 224 -10.14 -0.46 41.21
N THR A 225 -11.06 -0.64 40.27
CA THR A 225 -10.87 -1.60 39.19
C THR A 225 -9.99 -0.96 38.13
N GLN A 226 -8.68 -1.25 38.15
CA GLN A 226 -7.81 -0.95 37.02
C GLN A 226 -7.92 -2.09 36.02
N SER A 227 -8.61 -1.83 34.91
CA SER A 227 -8.50 -2.66 33.70
C SER A 227 -7.35 -2.10 32.88
N VAL A 228 -6.21 -2.80 32.89
CA VAL A 228 -5.11 -2.48 31.98
C VAL A 228 -5.30 -3.37 30.75
N ASN A 229 -5.87 -2.81 29.69
CA ASN A 229 -5.77 -3.41 28.37
C ASN A 229 -4.33 -3.27 27.91
N LEU A 230 -3.52 -4.31 28.10
CA LEU A 230 -2.18 -4.40 27.53
C LEU A 230 -2.29 -4.73 26.04
N LYS A 231 -2.81 -3.77 25.27
CA LYS A 231 -2.66 -3.79 23.81
C LYS A 231 -1.22 -3.36 23.53
N ASN A 232 -0.31 -4.32 23.53
CA ASN A 232 1.06 -4.05 23.13
C ASN A 232 1.08 -3.93 21.61
N ARG A 233 0.85 -2.71 21.12
CA ARG A 233 0.90 -2.41 19.69
C ARG A 233 2.36 -2.22 19.30
N TYR A 234 3.02 -3.30 18.90
CA TYR A 234 4.34 -3.21 18.30
C TYR A 234 4.42 -4.16 17.13
N ILE A 235 4.71 -3.61 15.96
CA ILE A 235 6.05 -3.55 15.36
C ILE A 235 6.10 -2.19 14.64
N ALA A 236 6.94 -1.25 15.09
CA ALA A 236 7.15 -0.01 14.36
C ALA A 236 8.19 -0.27 13.28
N LEU A 237 7.76 -0.92 12.20
CA LEU A 237 8.56 -0.95 11.00
C LEU A 237 8.66 0.48 10.49
N THR A 238 9.86 1.05 10.59
CA THR A 238 10.14 2.40 10.15
C THR A 238 10.91 2.35 8.85
N GLY A 239 10.32 2.92 7.81
CA GLY A 239 11.03 3.22 6.57
C GLY A 239 11.56 4.65 6.59
N TYR A 240 12.74 4.88 6.04
CA TYR A 240 13.18 6.23 5.71
C TYR A 240 14.13 6.23 4.51
N ILE A 241 14.23 7.37 3.83
CA ILE A 241 15.12 7.57 2.70
C ILE A 241 16.20 8.56 3.13
N LYS A 242 17.47 8.18 3.00
CA LYS A 242 18.61 9.06 3.27
C LYS A 242 19.70 8.80 2.24
N ASP A 243 20.20 9.86 1.61
CA ASP A 243 21.30 9.79 0.63
C ASP A 243 21.05 8.73 -0.48
N ASP A 244 19.82 8.70 -1.02
CA ASP A 244 19.32 7.73 -2.01
C ASP A 244 19.34 6.25 -1.56
N VAL A 245 19.55 5.99 -0.26
CA VAL A 245 19.39 4.68 0.37
C VAL A 245 18.03 4.62 1.03
N LEU A 246 17.23 3.61 0.68
CA LEU A 246 15.99 3.31 1.38
C LEU A 246 16.28 2.29 2.49
N THR A 247 16.00 2.68 3.72
CA THR A 247 16.19 1.82 4.89
C THR A 247 14.85 1.40 5.47
N PHE A 248 14.73 0.13 5.84
CA PHE A 248 13.64 -0.45 6.60
C PHE A 248 14.20 -1.00 7.91
N ASP A 249 13.81 -0.38 9.03
CA ASP A 249 14.22 -0.81 10.36
C ASP A 249 13.04 -1.42 11.12
N GLU A 250 13.26 -2.60 11.66
CA GLU A 250 12.31 -3.36 12.45
C GLU A 250 12.96 -3.79 13.77
N GLU A 251 12.30 -3.50 14.89
CA GLU A 251 12.70 -3.99 16.20
C GLU A 251 11.62 -4.90 16.77
N SER A 252 12.05 -6.05 17.27
CA SER A 252 11.17 -7.03 17.88
C SER A 252 10.88 -6.72 19.34
N ILE A 253 9.75 -7.23 19.79
CA ILE A 253 9.43 -7.35 21.22
C ILE A 253 9.70 -8.77 21.70
N THR A 254 9.67 -8.96 23.02
CA THR A 254 9.85 -10.29 23.60
C THR A 254 8.80 -11.29 23.12
N GLY A 255 9.26 -12.50 22.81
CA GLY A 255 8.42 -13.59 22.33
C GLY A 255 8.09 -13.51 20.83
N VAL A 256 8.54 -12.49 20.11
CA VAL A 256 8.30 -12.34 18.67
C VAL A 256 9.62 -12.50 17.92
N ASN A 257 9.62 -13.34 16.88
CA ASN A 257 10.74 -13.48 15.97
C ASN A 257 10.45 -12.68 14.69
N LEU A 258 11.42 -11.88 14.20
CA LEU A 258 11.30 -11.07 12.97
C LEU A 258 11.48 -11.92 11.69
N THR A 259 10.58 -12.87 11.45
CA THR A 259 10.50 -13.72 10.25
C THR A 259 9.24 -13.45 9.42
N GLY A 260 9.29 -13.80 8.13
CA GLY A 260 8.16 -13.67 7.22
C GLY A 260 8.36 -12.58 6.18
N ASN A 261 7.24 -12.09 5.62
CA ASN A 261 7.27 -11.19 4.47
C ASN A 261 7.14 -9.72 4.88
N ILE A 262 8.02 -8.89 4.33
CA ILE A 262 7.95 -7.43 4.38
C ILE A 262 7.66 -6.94 2.97
N LEU A 263 6.56 -6.22 2.81
CA LEU A 263 6.12 -5.66 1.53
C LEU A 263 6.13 -4.13 1.59
N SER A 264 6.70 -3.49 0.58
CA SER A 264 6.72 -2.03 0.44
C SER A 264 6.54 -1.61 -1.01
N ASP A 265 5.62 -0.69 -1.26
CA ASP A 265 5.41 -0.09 -2.59
C ASP A 265 6.24 1.18 -2.70
N ILE A 266 7.24 1.18 -3.57
CA ILE A 266 8.21 2.28 -3.70
C ILE A 266 7.98 2.99 -5.03
N LYS A 267 7.85 4.32 -4.96
CA LYS A 267 7.74 5.19 -6.12
C LYS A 267 9.10 5.78 -6.45
N PHE A 268 9.52 5.55 -7.69
CA PHE A 268 10.77 6.04 -8.25
C PHE A 268 10.52 7.19 -9.23
N LYS A 269 11.54 8.04 -9.41
CA LYS A 269 11.59 9.07 -10.45
C LYS A 269 12.93 9.06 -11.15
N ILE A 270 12.87 9.01 -12.48
CA ILE A 270 14.00 9.14 -13.38
C ILE A 270 14.11 10.62 -13.74
N THR A 271 15.20 11.28 -13.36
CA THR A 271 15.39 12.73 -13.55
C THR A 271 15.89 13.08 -14.94
N ASP A 272 16.68 12.20 -15.56
CA ASP A 272 17.09 12.36 -16.96
C ASP A 272 15.99 11.81 -17.86
N LYS A 273 15.58 12.60 -18.85
CA LYS A 273 14.46 12.28 -19.73
C LYS A 273 14.68 12.86 -21.11
N SER A 274 14.10 12.19 -22.10
CA SER A 274 13.93 12.72 -23.44
C SER A 274 12.49 13.16 -23.65
N ASP A 275 12.33 14.39 -24.12
CA ASP A 275 11.04 14.93 -24.49
C ASP A 275 10.75 14.55 -25.94
N THR A 276 9.66 13.81 -26.15
CA THR A 276 9.16 13.48 -27.49
C THR A 276 7.70 13.93 -27.60
N TYR A 277 7.18 13.93 -28.82
CA TYR A 277 5.80 14.36 -29.07
C TYR A 277 5.03 13.26 -29.78
N THR A 278 3.76 13.15 -29.40
CA THR A 278 2.77 12.32 -30.07
C THR A 278 1.55 13.16 -30.40
N TYR A 279 0.62 12.59 -31.15
CA TYR A 279 -0.54 13.28 -31.66
C TYR A 279 -1.80 12.53 -31.24
N SER A 280 -2.80 13.31 -30.87
CA SER A 280 -4.17 12.83 -30.69
C SER A 280 -5.08 13.62 -31.62
N VAL A 281 -5.83 12.91 -32.45
CA VAL A 281 -6.78 13.53 -33.37
C VAL A 281 -8.20 13.26 -32.90
N SER A 282 -9.03 14.30 -32.92
CA SER A 282 -10.43 14.24 -32.52
C SER A 282 -11.31 14.99 -33.53
N ASN A 283 -12.63 14.91 -33.34
CA ASN A 283 -13.62 15.43 -34.28
C ASN A 283 -13.50 14.82 -35.69
N LEU A 284 -13.18 13.53 -35.79
CA LEU A 284 -13.01 12.84 -37.08
C LEU A 284 -14.34 12.61 -37.81
N THR A 285 -15.46 12.60 -37.09
CA THR A 285 -16.79 12.45 -37.68
C THR A 285 -17.76 13.49 -37.14
N THR A 286 -18.64 13.98 -37.99
CA THR A 286 -19.77 14.86 -37.66
C THR A 286 -21.02 14.27 -38.31
N ASP A 287 -22.06 13.98 -37.53
CA ASP A 287 -23.31 13.37 -38.00
C ASP A 287 -23.10 12.07 -38.82
N GLY A 288 -22.19 11.22 -38.36
CA GLY A 288 -21.84 9.95 -39.00
C GLY A 288 -21.03 10.07 -40.30
N LYS A 289 -20.75 11.30 -40.76
CA LYS A 289 -19.92 11.58 -41.94
C LYS A 289 -18.50 11.97 -41.53
N PRO A 290 -17.49 11.74 -42.38
CA PRO A 290 -16.14 12.26 -42.13
C PRO A 290 -16.20 13.77 -42.00
N THR A 291 -15.59 14.29 -40.93
CA THR A 291 -15.40 15.74 -40.78
C THR A 291 -14.45 16.26 -41.85
N ASP A 292 -14.69 17.49 -42.32
CA ASP A 292 -13.78 18.14 -43.26
C ASP A 292 -12.37 18.30 -42.67
N PRO A 293 -11.31 18.22 -43.51
CA PRO A 293 -9.92 18.35 -43.07
C PRO A 293 -9.61 19.57 -42.20
N ASP A 294 -10.20 20.72 -42.48
CA ASP A 294 -9.99 21.97 -41.76
C ASP A 294 -10.68 22.04 -40.40
N LYS A 295 -11.56 21.07 -40.10
CA LYS A 295 -12.40 21.03 -38.89
C LYS A 295 -12.00 19.94 -37.89
N ILE A 296 -11.08 19.05 -38.25
CA ILE A 296 -10.54 18.09 -37.29
C ILE A 296 -9.67 18.83 -36.26
N LYS A 297 -9.54 18.23 -35.07
CA LYS A 297 -8.70 18.80 -34.01
C LYS A 297 -7.49 17.91 -33.78
N VAL A 298 -6.31 18.47 -34.00
CA VAL A 298 -5.04 17.82 -33.71
C VAL A 298 -4.50 18.40 -32.41
N LYS A 299 -4.19 17.52 -31.46
CA LYS A 299 -3.56 17.87 -30.18
C LYS A 299 -2.18 17.23 -30.14
N ILE A 300 -1.15 18.05 -29.93
CA ILE A 300 0.19 17.56 -29.58
C ILE A 300 0.16 17.13 -28.12
N VAL A 301 0.60 15.91 -27.86
CA VAL A 301 0.72 15.32 -26.52
C VAL A 301 2.21 15.11 -26.23
N PRO A 302 2.81 15.91 -25.34
CA PRO A 302 4.16 15.70 -24.87
C PRO A 302 4.30 14.34 -24.19
N VAL A 303 5.40 13.65 -24.49
CA VAL A 303 5.74 12.35 -23.94
C VAL A 303 7.14 12.43 -23.32
N TYR A 304 7.22 12.17 -22.02
CA TYR A 304 8.47 12.17 -21.27
C TYR A 304 8.96 10.73 -21.12
N GLU A 305 9.98 10.38 -21.89
CA GLU A 305 10.60 9.06 -21.86
C GLU A 305 11.82 9.07 -20.95
N PRO A 306 12.02 8.04 -20.11
CA PRO A 306 13.16 8.01 -19.20
C PRO A 306 14.49 7.79 -19.94
N GLY A 307 15.49 8.58 -19.58
CA GLY A 307 16.85 8.52 -20.13
C GLY A 307 17.72 7.38 -19.58
N ILE A 308 17.14 6.19 -19.37
CA ILE A 308 17.92 5.02 -18.92
C ILE A 308 18.49 4.23 -20.09
N LYS A 309 19.75 3.78 -19.97
CA LYS A 309 20.47 3.06 -21.05
C LYS A 309 20.39 1.54 -20.93
N GLY A 310 20.05 1.02 -19.76
CA GLY A 310 20.01 -0.41 -19.45
C GLY A 310 18.97 -0.72 -18.37
N PRO A 311 18.93 -1.96 -17.87
CA PRO A 311 18.04 -2.32 -16.77
C PRO A 311 18.39 -1.52 -15.52
N LEU A 312 17.37 -1.11 -14.79
CA LEU A 312 17.53 -0.52 -13.48
C LEU A 312 17.65 -1.65 -12.46
N THR A 313 18.78 -1.72 -11.77
CA THR A 313 19.04 -2.71 -10.72
C THR A 313 19.24 -2.04 -9.36
N MET A 314 19.05 -2.84 -8.31
CA MET A 314 19.39 -2.46 -6.93
C MET A 314 20.08 -3.61 -6.22
N THR A 315 20.82 -3.29 -5.16
CA THR A 315 21.35 -4.24 -4.19
C THR A 315 20.68 -4.04 -2.84
N VAL A 316 20.71 -5.08 -2.00
CA VAL A 316 20.04 -5.09 -0.69
C VAL A 316 21.03 -5.51 0.37
N ASP A 317 21.47 -4.57 1.20
CA ASP A 317 22.30 -4.87 2.37
C ASP A 317 21.40 -5.07 3.59
N TYR A 318 21.85 -5.82 4.58
CA TYR A 318 21.11 -5.94 5.83
C TYR A 318 21.99 -6.13 7.05
N ASP A 319 21.50 -5.61 8.18
CA ASP A 319 22.02 -5.89 9.51
C ASP A 319 20.93 -6.61 10.33
N ILE A 320 21.32 -7.67 11.03
CA ILE A 320 20.42 -8.48 11.85
C ILE A 320 21.03 -8.61 13.24
N THR A 321 20.22 -8.48 14.28
CA THR A 321 20.62 -8.81 15.65
C THR A 321 19.82 -10.00 16.15
N VAL A 322 20.49 -11.11 16.37
CA VAL A 322 19.91 -12.35 16.90
C VAL A 322 20.10 -12.36 18.40
N ARG A 323 19.02 -12.63 19.13
CA ARG A 323 19.08 -13.00 20.54
C ARG A 323 19.23 -14.50 20.64
N HIS A 324 20.22 -14.95 21.40
CA HIS A 324 20.48 -16.35 21.69
C HIS A 324 20.39 -16.62 23.19
N VAL A 325 19.67 -17.67 23.57
CA VAL A 325 19.59 -18.13 24.96
C VAL A 325 20.73 -19.11 25.21
N MET A 326 21.64 -18.82 26.14
CA MET A 326 22.88 -19.57 26.31
C MET A 326 22.68 -20.88 27.07
N ASN A 327 21.79 -20.91 28.06
CA ASN A 327 21.48 -22.09 28.87
C ASN A 327 20.62 -23.11 28.09
N GLU A 328 21.05 -24.37 28.05
CA GLU A 328 20.37 -25.44 27.29
C GLU A 328 18.92 -25.68 27.73
N ASP A 329 18.64 -25.53 29.03
CA ASP A 329 17.29 -25.70 29.58
C ASP A 329 16.39 -24.49 29.23
N GLY A 330 16.94 -23.28 29.29
CA GLY A 330 16.25 -22.04 28.92
C GLY A 330 15.79 -22.00 27.48
N ARG A 331 16.61 -22.55 26.56
CA ARG A 331 16.29 -22.67 25.12
C ARG A 331 14.99 -23.42 24.81
N LYS A 332 14.49 -24.23 25.76
CA LYS A 332 13.27 -25.05 25.61
C LYS A 332 12.04 -24.43 26.28
N THR A 333 12.16 -23.27 26.92
CA THR A 333 11.08 -22.68 27.71
C THR A 333 10.74 -21.26 27.23
N ILE A 334 9.48 -20.87 27.44
CA ILE A 334 8.98 -19.53 27.07
C ILE A 334 9.32 -18.49 28.16
N SER A 335 9.57 -18.94 29.40
CA SER A 335 9.90 -18.07 30.53
C SER A 335 11.39 -17.75 30.54
N GLU A 336 11.74 -16.47 30.50
CA GLU A 336 13.13 -16.02 30.30
C GLU A 336 13.81 -15.50 31.58
N SER A 337 13.17 -15.65 32.73
CA SER A 337 13.56 -14.99 33.99
C SER A 337 14.93 -15.42 34.53
N ASP A 338 15.33 -16.65 34.24
CA ASP A 338 16.54 -17.34 34.69
C ASP A 338 17.49 -17.64 33.52
N ASP A 339 17.26 -17.01 32.37
CA ASP A 339 18.09 -17.23 31.20
C ASP A 339 19.33 -16.32 31.17
N GLU A 340 20.42 -16.89 30.67
CA GLU A 340 21.58 -16.13 30.22
C GLU A 340 21.42 -15.81 28.73
N ILE A 341 21.47 -14.52 28.37
CA ILE A 341 21.19 -14.08 27.00
C ILE A 341 22.45 -13.47 26.36
N ALA A 342 22.73 -13.86 25.12
CA ALA A 342 23.71 -13.22 24.25
C ALA A 342 23.03 -12.57 23.04
N TYR A 343 23.62 -11.50 22.52
CA TYR A 343 23.21 -10.86 21.27
C TYR A 343 24.34 -10.96 20.25
N TYR A 344 23.99 -11.45 19.06
CA TYR A 344 24.89 -11.56 17.91
C TYR A 344 24.41 -10.61 16.82
N THR A 345 25.27 -9.72 16.37
CA THR A 345 24.98 -8.84 15.24
C THR A 345 25.67 -9.36 13.99
N ILE A 346 24.89 -9.53 12.93
CA ILE A 346 25.33 -9.96 11.62
C ILE A 346 25.15 -8.77 10.68
N SER A 347 26.23 -8.38 10.01
CA SER A 347 26.16 -7.40 8.93
C SER A 347 26.52 -8.10 7.63
N GLN A 348 25.52 -8.28 6.77
CA GLN A 348 25.73 -8.88 5.46
C GLN A 348 25.52 -7.81 4.39
N LYS A 349 26.59 -7.55 3.65
CA LYS A 349 26.46 -6.88 2.37
C LYS A 349 25.99 -7.92 1.37
N SER A 350 24.91 -7.66 0.65
CA SER A 350 24.50 -8.59 -0.40
C SER A 350 25.62 -8.65 -1.42
N THR A 351 26.14 -9.85 -1.63
CA THR A 351 27.25 -10.07 -2.55
C THR A 351 26.83 -10.25 -4.00
N ALA A 352 25.53 -10.38 -4.35
CA ALA A 352 25.18 -10.64 -5.76
C ALA A 352 23.70 -10.58 -6.18
N VAL A 353 22.74 -10.15 -5.35
CA VAL A 353 21.35 -10.10 -5.83
C VAL A 353 21.10 -8.75 -6.48
N ASP A 354 21.54 -8.62 -7.74
CA ASP A 354 21.13 -7.54 -8.62
C ASP A 354 19.63 -7.71 -8.90
N LEU A 355 18.82 -7.05 -8.10
CA LEU A 355 17.38 -7.09 -8.27
C LEU A 355 17.01 -6.13 -9.41
N THR A 356 16.59 -6.69 -10.54
CA THR A 356 16.09 -5.88 -11.66
C THR A 356 14.75 -5.28 -11.25
N LEU A 357 14.72 -3.96 -11.10
CA LEU A 357 13.51 -3.21 -10.87
C LEU A 357 12.68 -3.09 -12.14
N GLU A 358 13.33 -2.68 -13.22
CA GLU A 358 12.64 -2.28 -14.44
C GLU A 358 13.56 -2.34 -15.66
N ASN A 359 13.03 -2.75 -16.80
CA ASN A 359 13.75 -2.65 -18.06
C ASN A 359 13.41 -1.34 -18.78
N ARG A 360 14.38 -0.86 -19.57
CA ARG A 360 14.17 0.31 -20.44
C ARG A 360 12.95 0.17 -21.33
N ASP A 361 12.77 -1.01 -21.93
CA ASP A 361 11.70 -1.26 -22.90
C ASP A 361 10.31 -1.30 -22.23
N ASP A 362 10.24 -1.63 -20.94
CA ASP A 362 9.00 -1.65 -20.17
C ASP A 362 8.54 -0.22 -19.82
N LEU A 363 9.49 0.71 -19.66
CA LEU A 363 9.19 2.13 -19.46
C LEU A 363 9.01 2.92 -20.76
N ALA A 364 9.37 2.36 -21.91
CA ALA A 364 9.19 3.02 -23.18
C ALA A 364 7.70 3.19 -23.49
N VAL A 365 7.31 4.39 -23.93
CA VAL A 365 5.93 4.61 -24.36
C VAL A 365 5.74 3.93 -25.70
N LYS A 366 4.78 2.98 -25.74
CA LYS A 366 4.38 2.33 -26.98
C LYS A 366 3.81 3.38 -27.92
N LYS A 367 4.44 3.55 -29.09
CA LYS A 367 4.01 4.51 -30.11
C LYS A 367 3.50 3.76 -31.31
N TRP A 368 2.39 4.24 -31.86
CA TRP A 368 1.78 3.72 -33.08
C TRP A 368 1.93 4.74 -34.19
N PHE A 369 2.14 4.29 -35.42
CA PHE A 369 2.14 5.20 -36.57
C PHE A 369 1.49 4.53 -37.78
N ILE A 370 1.10 5.36 -38.75
CA ILE A 370 0.55 4.91 -40.02
C ILE A 370 1.73 4.79 -40.99
N GLY A 371 2.22 3.58 -41.26
CA GLY A 371 3.44 3.39 -42.05
C GLY A 371 3.81 1.94 -42.37
N ASN A 372 4.95 1.73 -43.01
CA ASN A 372 5.57 0.41 -43.23
C ASN A 372 7.09 0.44 -42.99
N GLY A 373 7.51 0.99 -41.85
CA GLY A 373 8.90 1.31 -41.54
C GLY A 373 9.49 2.45 -42.39
N ALA A 374 9.79 2.19 -43.66
CA ALA A 374 10.46 3.15 -44.56
C ALA A 374 9.54 4.30 -45.00
N ASN A 375 8.23 4.08 -45.06
CA ASN A 375 7.24 5.11 -45.34
C ASN A 375 6.33 5.28 -44.14
N ALA A 376 6.23 6.50 -43.63
CA ALA A 376 5.33 6.82 -42.54
C ALA A 376 4.56 8.10 -42.89
N LEU A 377 3.41 8.27 -42.26
CA LEU A 377 2.72 9.54 -42.30
C LEU A 377 3.53 10.55 -41.48
N LYS A 378 3.99 11.61 -42.15
CA LYS A 378 4.59 12.76 -41.49
C LYS A 378 3.54 13.83 -41.25
N VAL A 379 3.77 14.59 -40.19
CA VAL A 379 3.08 15.83 -39.90
C VAL A 379 4.11 16.94 -39.90
N THR A 380 3.78 18.01 -40.61
CA THR A 380 4.55 19.25 -40.62
C THR A 380 3.73 20.31 -39.90
N ASP A 381 4.29 20.87 -38.84
CA ASP A 381 3.76 22.06 -38.20
C ASP A 381 4.09 23.27 -39.09
N LEU A 382 3.07 23.97 -39.59
CA LEU A 382 3.27 25.08 -40.52
C LEU A 382 3.72 26.37 -39.81
N VAL A 383 3.63 26.43 -38.49
CA VAL A 383 4.11 27.55 -37.68
C VAL A 383 5.60 27.40 -37.39
N THR A 384 6.05 26.22 -36.95
CA THR A 384 7.46 25.98 -36.64
C THR A 384 8.27 25.45 -37.83
N LEU A 385 7.59 24.97 -38.87
CA LEU A 385 8.17 24.24 -40.02
C LEU A 385 8.86 22.92 -39.65
N ASP A 386 8.66 22.44 -38.42
CA ASP A 386 9.16 21.15 -38.00
C ASP A 386 8.34 20.03 -38.66
N SER A 387 9.03 19.03 -39.19
CA SER A 387 8.42 17.87 -39.82
C SER A 387 8.94 16.59 -39.18
N GLY A 388 8.02 15.69 -38.80
CA GLY A 388 8.34 14.44 -38.14
C GLY A 388 7.30 13.36 -38.40
N ILE A 389 7.61 12.13 -38.02
CA ILE A 389 6.65 11.02 -38.07
C ILE A 389 5.51 11.31 -37.07
N MET A 390 4.27 11.14 -37.52
CA MET A 390 3.10 11.31 -36.68
C MET A 390 2.87 10.05 -35.84
N TYR A 391 3.35 10.08 -34.61
CA TYR A 391 3.14 9.01 -33.63
C TYR A 391 1.87 9.23 -32.81
N PHE A 392 1.20 8.14 -32.46
CA PHE A 392 0.00 8.09 -31.62
C PHE A 392 0.28 7.24 -30.39
N THR A 393 -0.29 7.61 -29.25
CA THR A 393 -0.17 6.86 -27.99
C THR A 393 -1.22 5.76 -27.86
N SER A 394 -2.28 5.84 -28.66
CA SER A 394 -3.37 4.86 -28.72
C SER A 394 -3.48 4.28 -30.12
N TYR A 395 -3.54 2.94 -30.18
CA TYR A 395 -3.81 2.21 -31.42
C TYR A 395 -5.17 2.63 -32.01
N ASP A 396 -6.19 2.81 -31.17
CA ASP A 396 -7.53 3.18 -31.61
C ASP A 396 -7.57 4.59 -32.21
N ASN A 397 -6.82 5.54 -31.63
CA ASN A 397 -6.73 6.89 -32.19
C ASN A 397 -6.01 6.87 -33.55
N CYS A 398 -4.91 6.11 -33.66
CA CYS A 398 -4.19 5.87 -34.91
C CYS A 398 -5.10 5.25 -35.97
N LEU A 399 -5.84 4.19 -35.61
CA LEU A 399 -6.75 3.48 -36.49
C LEU A 399 -7.95 4.34 -36.91
N ALA A 400 -8.53 5.11 -35.99
CA ALA A 400 -9.63 6.02 -36.28
C ALA A 400 -9.18 7.10 -37.28
N PHE A 401 -8.00 7.68 -37.07
CA PHE A 401 -7.43 8.66 -38.00
C PHE A 401 -7.13 8.03 -39.35
N PHE A 402 -6.56 6.82 -39.39
CA PHE A 402 -6.35 6.07 -40.62
C PHE A 402 -7.64 5.80 -41.40
N ARG A 403 -8.71 5.40 -40.70
CA ARG A 403 -10.04 5.21 -41.30
C ARG A 403 -10.62 6.52 -41.83
N TRP A 404 -10.39 7.62 -41.12
CA TRP A 404 -10.81 8.94 -41.57
C TRP A 404 -10.08 9.35 -42.86
N LEU A 405 -8.75 9.21 -42.93
CA LEU A 405 -7.93 9.47 -44.12
C LEU A 405 -8.45 8.70 -45.35
N LYS A 406 -8.86 7.44 -45.15
CA LYS A 406 -9.50 6.61 -46.20
C LYS A 406 -10.80 7.22 -46.70
N LYS A 407 -11.67 7.69 -45.79
CA LYS A 407 -13.00 8.20 -46.15
C LYS A 407 -12.94 9.56 -46.84
N VAL A 408 -12.01 10.44 -46.46
CA VAL A 408 -11.84 11.76 -47.11
C VAL A 408 -11.10 11.70 -48.45
N LYS A 409 -10.73 10.49 -48.91
CA LYS A 409 -9.97 10.25 -50.15
C LYS A 409 -8.68 11.09 -50.20
N PHE A 410 -7.93 11.06 -49.10
CA PHE A 410 -6.64 11.75 -48.97
C PHE A 410 -5.75 11.53 -50.21
N ASP A 411 -5.36 12.60 -50.90
CA ASP A 411 -4.38 12.54 -51.99
C ASP A 411 -2.97 12.68 -51.41
N PRO A 412 -2.17 11.61 -51.40
CA PRO A 412 -0.82 11.64 -50.85
C PRO A 412 0.15 12.58 -51.58
N LYS A 413 -0.15 13.00 -52.80
CA LYS A 413 0.72 13.89 -53.58
C LYS A 413 0.58 15.36 -53.17
N VAL A 414 -0.62 15.74 -52.72
CA VAL A 414 -0.95 17.13 -52.34
C VAL A 414 -0.78 17.31 -50.83
N GLY A 415 -0.89 16.22 -50.07
CA GLY A 415 -1.01 16.28 -48.62
C GLY A 415 -2.37 16.81 -48.21
N LEU A 416 -2.60 16.92 -46.91
CA LEU A 416 -3.86 17.42 -46.35
C LEU A 416 -3.54 18.50 -45.32
N LEU A 417 -4.17 19.66 -45.50
CA LEU A 417 -4.11 20.78 -44.59
C LEU A 417 -5.24 20.66 -43.58
N SER A 418 -4.91 20.84 -42.30
CA SER A 418 -5.85 20.84 -41.18
C SER A 418 -5.39 21.90 -40.19
N GLY A 419 -5.92 23.12 -40.33
CA GLY A 419 -5.44 24.26 -39.55
C GLY A 419 -3.94 24.50 -39.81
N ASP A 420 -3.16 24.48 -38.74
CA ASP A 420 -1.71 24.72 -38.77
C ASP A 420 -0.87 23.49 -39.15
N TYR A 421 -1.50 22.37 -39.53
CA TYR A 421 -0.79 21.12 -39.82
C TYR A 421 -0.96 20.68 -41.27
N GLN A 422 0.14 20.18 -41.85
CA GLN A 422 0.13 19.48 -43.13
C GLN A 422 0.53 18.01 -42.95
N PHE A 423 -0.29 17.08 -43.45
CA PHE A 423 0.02 15.65 -43.43
C PHE A 423 0.55 15.20 -44.79
N VAL A 424 1.73 14.56 -44.81
CA VAL A 424 2.42 14.15 -46.04
C VAL A 424 3.10 12.79 -45.83
N PRO A 425 3.06 11.84 -46.79
CA PRO A 425 3.88 10.62 -46.72
C PRO A 425 5.39 10.89 -46.80
N THR A 426 6.21 10.05 -46.16
CA THR A 426 7.69 10.12 -46.26
C THR A 426 8.21 9.95 -47.70
N THR A 427 7.79 8.89 -48.43
CA THR A 427 8.04 8.71 -49.87
C THR A 427 6.90 7.91 -50.52
N GLY A 428 6.63 8.15 -51.81
CA GLY A 428 5.64 7.39 -52.57
C GLY A 428 4.16 7.70 -52.26
N THR A 429 3.25 7.04 -52.98
CA THR A 429 1.80 7.21 -52.79
C THR A 429 1.33 6.41 -51.58
N LEU A 430 0.78 7.09 -50.56
CA LEU A 430 0.13 6.50 -49.36
C LEU A 430 -0.93 5.43 -49.72
N THR A 431 -1.38 5.38 -50.97
CA THR A 431 -2.29 4.37 -51.55
C THR A 431 -1.83 2.93 -51.33
N ASP A 432 -0.52 2.63 -51.39
CA ASP A 432 0.02 1.29 -51.13
C ASP A 432 0.07 0.94 -49.64
N LEU A 433 0.06 1.96 -48.80
CA LEU A 433 0.16 1.87 -47.34
C LEU A 433 -1.24 1.74 -46.72
N ILE A 434 -2.17 2.53 -47.25
CA ILE A 434 -3.61 2.48 -47.00
C ILE A 434 -4.21 1.12 -47.39
N SER A 435 -3.73 0.51 -48.47
CA SER A 435 -4.19 -0.81 -48.93
C SER A 435 -3.61 -1.98 -48.13
N LYS A 436 -2.41 -1.86 -47.56
CA LYS A 436 -1.71 -2.95 -46.84
C LYS A 436 -1.89 -2.99 -45.31
N GLN A 437 -2.55 -1.99 -44.70
CA GLN A 437 -2.92 -1.97 -43.26
C GLN A 437 -1.78 -2.21 -42.26
N THR A 438 -0.60 -1.62 -42.41
CA THR A 438 0.42 -1.69 -41.35
C THR A 438 0.22 -0.55 -40.36
N ILE A 439 -0.35 -0.87 -39.20
CA ILE A 439 -0.13 -0.11 -37.97
C ILE A 439 1.01 -0.83 -37.24
N GLU A 440 2.15 -0.17 -37.14
CA GLU A 440 3.35 -0.75 -36.52
C GLU A 440 3.55 -0.18 -35.12
N LYS A 441 4.05 -1.03 -34.21
CA LYS A 441 4.47 -0.66 -32.87
C LYS A 441 5.94 -0.25 -32.94
N ASN A 442 6.26 0.97 -32.52
CA ASN A 442 7.63 1.34 -32.18
C ASN A 442 7.88 0.98 -30.71
#